data_AF-A0A0C3L2L9-F1
#
_entry.id   AF-A0A0C3L2L9-F1
#
_cell.length_a   1.000
_cell.length_b   1.000
_cell.length_c   1.000
_cell.angle_alpha   90.00
_cell.angle_beta   90.00
_cell.angle_gamma   90.00
#
_symmetry.space_group_name_H-M   'P 1'
#
loop_
_entity.id
_entity.type
_entity.pdbx_description
1 polymer ?
#
loop_
_entity_poly.entity_id
_entity_poly.type
_entity_poly.pdbx_seq_one_letter_code
_entity_poly.pdbx_strand_id
1 'polypeptide(L)'
;MDAQQLSDGKTVYLKHTKKDSPEVEIVQYLSSEELRNDPRNHCQPSLDVLRNEDDPEHVILVIPWLRRIDSPEPASVRDSDPSRTAVGGVRYYFIDFGVSTKDQDEVLGIHGQELSPELSDTVPHDPYKLDVYILGMAYQHFLVERHSGLDLLRPLIEYMTPLKPSERPSAAEALQRWNTIVPELSFFTLSQRLYPKRRIGFKAISNAQGRLL
;
A
#
# COMPACT_ATOMS: atom_id res chain seq x y z
N MET A 1 -13.24 3.52 12.44
CA MET A 1 -14.42 2.88 13.07
C MET A 1 -15.25 2.22 11.98
N ASP A 2 -15.92 1.09 12.22
CA ASP A 2 -16.85 0.50 11.24
C ASP A 2 -18.28 1.03 11.42
N ALA A 3 -19.05 1.06 10.34
CA ALA A 3 -20.47 1.43 10.33
C ALA A 3 -21.20 0.71 9.19
N GLN A 4 -22.53 0.76 9.18
CA GLN A 4 -23.36 0.26 8.07
C GLN A 4 -24.06 1.42 7.37
N GLN A 5 -24.02 1.42 6.03
CA GLN A 5 -24.76 2.40 5.24
C GLN A 5 -26.26 2.08 5.28
N LEU A 6 -27.10 3.05 5.63
CA LEU A 6 -28.54 2.83 5.78
C LEU A 6 -29.24 2.47 4.46
N SER A 7 -28.71 2.92 3.32
CA SER A 7 -29.31 2.72 2.00
C SER A 7 -29.23 1.28 1.51
N ASP A 8 -28.14 0.57 1.80
CA ASP A 8 -27.87 -0.76 1.23
C ASP A 8 -27.31 -1.78 2.25
N GLY A 9 -27.12 -1.40 3.51
CA GLY A 9 -26.62 -2.25 4.59
C GLY A 9 -25.14 -2.61 4.49
N LYS A 10 -24.38 -2.05 3.54
CA LYS A 10 -22.95 -2.37 3.38
C LYS A 10 -22.13 -1.82 4.55
N THR A 11 -21.19 -2.62 5.03
CA THR A 11 -20.19 -2.17 6.00
C THR A 11 -19.22 -1.20 5.33
N VAL A 12 -18.98 -0.08 6.00
CA VAL A 12 -18.03 0.97 5.62
C VAL A 12 -17.07 1.26 6.78
N TYR A 13 -15.92 1.83 6.46
CA TYR A 13 -15.01 2.38 7.46
C TYR A 13 -15.17 3.90 7.52
N LEU A 14 -15.25 4.43 8.74
CA LEU A 14 -15.29 5.84 9.08
C LEU A 14 -13.92 6.28 9.58
N LYS A 15 -13.26 7.17 8.83
CA LYS A 15 -11.98 7.77 9.18
C LYS A 15 -12.20 9.24 9.58
N HIS A 16 -11.92 9.57 10.84
CA HIS A 16 -11.94 10.95 11.35
C HIS A 16 -10.58 11.59 11.03
N THR A 17 -10.62 12.73 10.33
CA THR A 17 -9.44 13.42 9.81
C THR A 17 -9.65 14.93 9.87
N LYS A 18 -8.57 15.70 10.07
CA LYS A 18 -8.62 17.16 9.93
C LYS A 18 -9.08 17.57 8.54
N LYS A 19 -10.03 18.50 8.48
CA LYS A 19 -10.71 18.94 7.26
C LYS A 19 -9.76 19.50 6.20
N ASP A 20 -8.73 20.19 6.66
CA ASP A 20 -7.70 20.90 5.93
C ASP A 20 -6.40 20.10 5.77
N SER A 21 -6.46 18.79 6.06
CA SER A 21 -5.33 17.90 5.77
C SER A 21 -5.22 17.63 4.25
N PRO A 22 -3.98 17.47 3.72
CA PRO A 22 -3.77 17.06 2.33
C PRO A 22 -4.48 15.76 1.97
N GLU A 23 -4.65 14.85 2.92
CA GLU A 23 -5.34 13.58 2.70
C GLU A 23 -6.78 13.77 2.22
N VAL A 24 -7.52 14.71 2.81
CA VAL A 24 -8.92 14.96 2.41
C VAL A 24 -8.98 15.43 0.97
N GLU A 25 -8.12 16.37 0.59
CA GLU A 25 -8.04 16.88 -0.77
C GLU A 25 -7.65 15.78 -1.77
N ILE A 26 -6.60 15.02 -1.47
CA ILE A 26 -6.07 13.95 -2.35
C ILE A 26 -7.11 12.85 -2.54
N VAL A 27 -7.74 12.38 -1.45
CA VAL A 27 -8.77 11.34 -1.53
C VAL A 27 -9.98 11.83 -2.32
N GLN A 28 -10.41 13.08 -2.15
CA GLN A 28 -11.50 13.64 -2.94
C GLN A 28 -11.13 13.77 -4.42
N TYR A 29 -9.92 14.24 -4.73
CA TYR A 29 -9.40 14.30 -6.10
C TYR A 29 -9.40 12.93 -6.77
N LEU A 30 -8.80 11.92 -6.12
CA LEU A 30 -8.75 10.54 -6.63
C LEU A 30 -10.14 9.87 -6.70
N SER A 31 -11.14 10.43 -6.02
CA SER A 31 -12.52 9.96 -6.03
C SER A 31 -13.43 10.81 -6.92
N SER A 32 -12.90 11.79 -7.66
CA SER A 32 -13.64 12.58 -8.65
C SER A 32 -14.31 11.70 -9.71
N GLU A 33 -15.33 12.20 -10.38
CA GLU A 33 -16.07 11.44 -11.39
C GLU A 33 -15.15 10.94 -12.52
N GLU A 34 -14.18 11.78 -12.90
CA GLU A 34 -13.18 11.50 -13.92
C GLU A 34 -12.22 10.39 -13.50
N LEU A 35 -11.69 10.44 -12.26
CA LEU A 35 -10.66 9.51 -11.82
C LEU A 35 -11.22 8.23 -11.19
N ARG A 36 -12.40 8.27 -10.59
CA ARG A 36 -13.01 7.10 -9.92
C ARG A 36 -13.25 5.94 -10.89
N ASN A 37 -13.50 6.25 -12.16
CA ASN A 37 -13.78 5.27 -13.20
C ASN A 37 -12.56 4.94 -14.07
N ASP A 38 -11.40 5.58 -13.85
CA ASP A 38 -10.16 5.22 -14.56
C ASP A 38 -9.69 3.84 -14.08
N PRO A 39 -9.58 2.82 -14.96
CA PRO A 39 -9.14 1.48 -14.57
C PRO A 39 -7.70 1.43 -14.03
N ARG A 40 -6.90 2.49 -14.23
CA ARG A 40 -5.56 2.62 -13.67
C ARG A 40 -5.58 3.20 -12.25
N ASN A 41 -6.69 3.81 -11.85
CA ASN A 41 -6.84 4.36 -10.51
C ASN A 41 -7.21 3.24 -9.53
N HIS A 42 -6.18 2.72 -8.87
CA HIS A 42 -6.31 1.78 -7.79
C HIS A 42 -6.28 2.45 -6.42
N CYS A 43 -6.66 3.72 -6.28
CA CYS A 43 -6.76 4.34 -4.97
C CYS A 43 -8.09 4.00 -4.30
N GLN A 44 -8.10 3.83 -2.99
CA GLN A 44 -9.33 3.61 -2.25
C GLN A 44 -10.27 4.82 -2.45
N PRO A 45 -11.49 4.62 -2.98
CA PRO A 45 -12.40 5.72 -3.18
C PRO A 45 -12.98 6.18 -1.84
N SER A 46 -13.27 7.47 -1.73
CA SER A 46 -14.22 8.00 -0.76
C SER A 46 -15.64 7.84 -1.30
N LEU A 47 -16.49 7.21 -0.50
CA LEU A 47 -17.91 7.01 -0.78
C LEU A 47 -18.73 8.25 -0.40
N ASP A 48 -18.33 8.91 0.70
CA ASP A 48 -18.96 10.13 1.21
C ASP A 48 -17.99 10.88 2.15
N VAL A 49 -18.27 12.16 2.41
CA VAL A 49 -17.55 13.00 3.36
C VAL A 49 -18.55 13.69 4.28
N LEU A 50 -18.68 13.16 5.49
CA LEU A 50 -19.60 13.68 6.49
C LEU A 50 -18.96 14.84 7.25
N ARG A 51 -19.76 15.86 7.53
CA ARG A 51 -19.36 17.06 8.28
C ARG A 51 -20.21 17.16 9.54
N ASN A 52 -19.60 17.60 10.63
CA ASN A 52 -20.29 17.83 11.89
C ASN A 52 -20.22 19.32 12.24
N GLU A 53 -21.36 19.95 12.53
CA GLU A 53 -21.41 21.36 12.93
C GLU A 53 -20.73 21.59 14.29
N ASP A 54 -20.75 20.58 15.18
CA ASP A 54 -20.10 20.63 16.49
C ASP A 54 -18.57 20.43 16.42
N ASP A 55 -18.05 19.96 15.29
CA ASP A 55 -16.61 19.73 15.05
C ASP A 55 -16.22 20.24 13.65
N PRO A 56 -16.19 21.58 13.43
CA PRO A 56 -15.99 22.18 12.11
C PRO A 56 -14.57 21.98 11.55
N GLU A 57 -13.62 21.59 12.39
CA GLU A 57 -12.20 21.38 12.06
C GLU A 57 -11.92 19.97 11.52
N HIS A 58 -12.87 19.04 11.66
CA HIS A 58 -12.70 17.68 11.19
C HIS A 58 -13.82 17.25 10.24
N VAL A 59 -13.52 16.21 9.48
CA VAL A 59 -14.46 15.50 8.62
C VAL A 59 -14.38 14.01 8.91
N ILE A 60 -15.44 13.30 8.56
CA ILE A 60 -15.45 11.85 8.56
C ILE A 60 -15.48 11.38 7.11
N LEU A 61 -14.38 10.79 6.65
CA LEU A 61 -14.32 10.10 5.37
C LEU A 61 -15.02 8.75 5.51
N VAL A 62 -16.04 8.53 4.69
CA VAL A 62 -16.70 7.23 4.54
C VAL A 62 -16.01 6.49 3.40
N ILE A 63 -15.35 5.39 3.71
CA ILE A 63 -14.51 4.64 2.76
C ILE A 63 -14.88 3.14 2.77
N PRO A 64 -14.63 2.39 1.68
CA PRO A 64 -14.94 0.98 1.61
C PRO A 64 -14.28 0.17 2.73
N TRP A 65 -15.00 -0.81 3.26
CA TRP A 65 -14.43 -1.80 4.17
C TRP A 65 -13.55 -2.79 3.38
N LEU A 66 -12.24 -2.54 3.40
CA LEU A 66 -11.25 -3.37 2.72
C LEU A 66 -10.75 -4.51 3.61
N ARG A 67 -10.41 -5.64 2.98
CA ARG A 67 -9.72 -6.74 3.64
C ARG A 67 -8.21 -6.54 3.51
N ARG A 68 -7.46 -6.82 4.58
CA ARG A 68 -6.00 -6.76 4.54
C ARG A 68 -5.43 -7.77 3.54
N ILE A 69 -4.33 -7.40 2.88
CA ILE A 69 -3.65 -8.25 1.88
C ILE A 69 -3.15 -9.58 2.44
N ASP A 70 -2.84 -9.61 3.74
CA ASP A 70 -2.34 -10.77 4.47
C ASP A 70 -3.45 -11.65 5.09
N SER A 71 -4.74 -11.35 4.83
CA SER A 71 -5.88 -12.05 5.42
C SER A 71 -6.89 -12.58 4.39
N PRO A 72 -7.36 -13.85 4.50
CA PRO A 72 -6.76 -14.92 5.31
C PRO A 72 -5.32 -15.18 4.84
N GLU A 73 -4.48 -15.78 5.70
CA GLU A 73 -3.10 -16.07 5.28
C GLU A 73 -3.15 -16.88 3.97
N PRO A 74 -2.28 -16.60 2.99
CA PRO A 74 -2.31 -17.30 1.70
C PRO A 74 -2.29 -18.83 1.81
N ALA A 75 -1.75 -19.36 2.91
CA ALA A 75 -1.69 -20.79 3.23
C ALA A 75 -2.83 -21.28 4.13
N SER A 76 -3.60 -20.41 4.80
CA SER A 76 -4.62 -20.78 5.79
C SER A 76 -6.04 -20.73 5.21
N VAL A 77 -6.30 -21.53 4.18
CA VAL A 77 -7.69 -21.92 3.92
C VAL A 77 -7.98 -23.07 4.89
N ARG A 78 -8.50 -22.75 6.07
CA ARG A 78 -9.35 -23.71 6.79
C ARG A 78 -10.63 -23.84 5.96
N ASP A 79 -11.23 -25.03 5.94
CA ASP A 79 -12.32 -25.43 5.03
C ASP A 79 -13.56 -24.49 4.98
N SER A 80 -13.64 -23.45 5.81
CA SER A 80 -14.76 -22.50 5.91
C SER A 80 -14.51 -21.07 5.38
N ASP A 81 -13.27 -20.66 5.07
CA ASP A 81 -12.99 -19.30 4.54
C ASP A 81 -12.62 -19.40 3.05
N PRO A 82 -13.38 -18.79 2.12
CA PRO A 82 -13.05 -18.85 0.69
C PRO A 82 -11.62 -18.38 0.45
N SER A 83 -10.85 -19.15 -0.33
CA SER A 83 -9.52 -18.74 -0.74
C SER A 83 -9.58 -17.40 -1.46
N ARG A 84 -8.49 -16.62 -1.42
CA ARG A 84 -8.40 -15.32 -2.12
C ARG A 84 -8.76 -15.42 -3.61
N THR A 85 -8.57 -16.60 -4.22
CA THR A 85 -8.93 -16.88 -5.62
C THR A 85 -10.34 -17.45 -5.81
N ALA A 86 -11.00 -17.93 -4.75
CA ALA A 86 -12.32 -18.56 -4.83
C ALA A 86 -13.44 -17.58 -5.18
N VAL A 87 -13.26 -16.28 -4.91
CA VAL A 87 -14.23 -15.23 -5.20
C VAL A 87 -14.06 -14.59 -6.59
N GLY A 88 -12.99 -14.92 -7.32
CA GLY A 88 -12.66 -14.31 -8.61
C GLY A 88 -12.30 -12.82 -8.51
N GLY A 89 -11.18 -12.41 -9.11
CA GLY A 89 -10.83 -10.99 -9.26
C GLY A 89 -10.58 -10.24 -7.94
N VAL A 90 -9.45 -10.50 -7.29
CA VAL A 90 -8.99 -9.66 -6.17
C VAL A 90 -8.54 -8.31 -6.72
N ARG A 91 -9.16 -7.23 -6.23
CA ARG A 91 -8.72 -5.85 -6.47
C ARG A 91 -7.94 -5.34 -5.27
N TYR A 92 -6.75 -4.80 -5.53
CA TYR A 92 -5.95 -4.11 -4.53
C TYR A 92 -6.15 -2.61 -4.66
N TYR A 93 -6.03 -1.93 -3.53
CA TYR A 93 -6.14 -0.50 -3.45
C TYR A 93 -4.96 0.11 -2.68
N PHE A 94 -4.44 1.23 -3.16
CA PHE A 94 -3.61 2.13 -2.38
C PHE A 94 -4.49 2.84 -1.36
N ILE A 95 -4.01 2.90 -0.12
CA ILE A 95 -4.73 3.45 1.03
C ILE A 95 -3.82 4.42 1.79
N ASP A 96 -4.45 5.22 2.64
CA ASP A 96 -3.79 6.08 3.63
C ASP A 96 -2.89 7.16 3.02
N PHE A 97 -3.52 8.28 2.65
CA PHE A 97 -2.84 9.41 2.00
C PHE A 97 -2.41 10.48 3.01
N GLY A 98 -2.32 10.12 4.30
CA GLY A 98 -2.02 11.04 5.42
C GLY A 98 -0.69 11.79 5.29
N VAL A 99 0.26 11.23 4.54
CA VAL A 99 1.59 11.82 4.27
C VAL A 99 1.83 12.11 2.79
N SER A 100 0.80 11.95 1.95
CA SER A 100 0.91 12.18 0.51
C SER A 100 0.89 13.67 0.18
N THR A 101 1.49 14.01 -0.94
CA THR A 101 1.44 15.34 -1.55
C THR A 101 0.98 15.21 -3.00
N LYS A 102 0.57 16.33 -3.61
CA LYS A 102 0.09 16.38 -4.99
C LYS A 102 0.80 17.47 -5.76
N ASP A 103 1.19 17.15 -6.99
CA ASP A 103 1.84 18.06 -7.94
C ASP A 103 3.06 18.78 -7.36
N GLN A 104 3.89 18.05 -6.59
CA GLN A 104 5.15 18.55 -6.04
C GLN A 104 6.32 17.83 -6.70
N ASP A 105 7.27 18.60 -7.24
CA ASP A 105 8.52 18.04 -7.80
C ASP A 105 9.53 17.68 -6.71
N GLU A 106 9.43 18.32 -5.54
CA GLU A 106 10.27 18.07 -4.37
C GLU A 106 9.44 18.12 -3.08
N VAL A 107 9.78 17.28 -2.11
CA VAL A 107 9.11 17.21 -0.81
C VAL A 107 10.11 17.19 0.35
N LEU A 108 9.64 17.59 1.52
CA LEU A 108 10.31 17.42 2.81
C LEU A 108 9.51 16.45 3.67
N GLY A 109 10.20 15.77 4.58
CA GLY A 109 9.57 14.93 5.58
C GLY A 109 10.42 13.73 5.96
N ILE A 110 10.28 13.31 7.22
CA ILE A 110 10.90 12.10 7.77
C ILE A 110 9.92 10.92 7.94
N HIS A 111 8.64 11.13 7.64
CA HIS A 111 7.59 10.13 7.85
C HIS A 111 7.39 9.29 6.59
N GLY A 112 7.33 7.98 6.74
CA GLY A 112 7.07 7.03 5.66
C GLY A 112 6.84 5.62 6.21
N GLN A 113 6.24 4.73 5.39
CA GLN A 113 6.08 3.33 5.79
C GLN A 113 7.39 2.55 5.80
N GLU A 114 8.29 2.88 4.89
CA GLU A 114 9.64 2.33 4.80
C GLU A 114 10.64 3.47 5.00
N LEU A 115 11.71 3.20 5.75
CA LEU A 115 12.79 4.17 5.92
C LEU A 115 13.58 4.26 4.61
N SER A 116 13.65 5.46 4.04
CA SER A 116 14.50 5.75 2.89
C SER A 116 15.67 6.65 3.29
N PRO A 117 16.89 6.47 2.74
CA PRO A 117 18.06 7.26 3.14
C PRO A 117 17.92 8.78 2.94
N GLU A 118 17.09 9.21 1.98
CA GLU A 118 16.88 10.62 1.64
C GLU A 118 15.78 11.33 2.44
N LEU A 119 15.02 10.62 3.27
CA LEU A 119 13.98 11.23 4.11
C LEU A 119 14.61 12.28 5.04
N SER A 120 14.13 13.52 4.94
CA SER A 120 14.72 14.68 5.61
C SER A 120 13.70 15.81 5.75
N ASP A 121 13.67 16.44 6.92
CA ASP A 121 12.89 17.66 7.16
C ASP A 121 13.60 18.93 6.64
N THR A 122 14.82 18.80 6.09
CA THR A 122 15.64 19.97 5.71
C THR A 122 16.17 19.92 4.28
N VAL A 123 16.23 18.73 3.68
CA VAL A 123 16.75 18.53 2.32
C VAL A 123 15.62 18.03 1.44
N PRO A 124 15.13 18.85 0.49
CA PRO A 124 14.11 18.42 -0.45
C PRO A 124 14.60 17.24 -1.30
N HIS A 125 13.67 16.36 -1.66
CA HIS A 125 13.95 15.20 -2.51
C HIS A 125 12.77 14.92 -3.44
N ASP A 126 13.06 14.20 -4.52
CA ASP A 126 12.08 13.78 -5.52
C ASP A 126 11.11 12.75 -4.91
N PRO A 127 9.81 13.07 -4.75
CA PRO A 127 8.83 12.16 -4.16
C PRO A 127 8.56 10.94 -5.04
N TYR A 128 8.66 11.07 -6.36
CA TYR A 128 8.38 9.97 -7.29
C TYR A 128 9.46 8.90 -7.22
N LYS A 129 10.73 9.29 -7.03
CA LYS A 129 11.84 8.35 -6.79
C LYS A 129 11.78 7.71 -5.42
N LEU A 130 11.26 8.43 -4.42
CA LEU A 130 10.99 7.87 -3.10
C LEU A 130 9.88 6.81 -3.17
N ASP A 131 8.76 7.07 -3.85
CA ASP A 131 7.64 6.13 -3.96
C ASP A 131 8.04 4.82 -4.63
N VAL A 132 8.86 4.88 -5.69
CA VAL A 132 9.41 3.68 -6.35
C VAL A 132 10.28 2.87 -5.40
N TYR A 133 11.10 3.52 -4.58
CA TYR A 133 11.93 2.85 -3.58
C TYR A 133 11.08 2.18 -2.51
N ILE A 134 10.14 2.91 -1.91
CA ILE A 134 9.24 2.41 -0.86
C ILE A 134 8.46 1.20 -1.38
N LEU A 135 7.92 1.26 -2.61
CA LEU A 135 7.19 0.16 -3.20
C LEU A 135 8.07 -1.08 -3.43
N GLY A 136 9.31 -0.89 -3.89
CA GLY A 136 10.29 -1.97 -4.04
C GLY A 136 10.63 -2.63 -2.71
N MET A 137 10.86 -1.83 -1.66
CA MET A 137 11.11 -2.32 -0.30
C MET A 137 9.88 -3.02 0.29
N ALA A 138 8.68 -2.53 0.01
CA ALA A 138 7.44 -3.20 0.41
C ALA A 138 7.32 -4.58 -0.25
N TYR A 139 7.68 -4.74 -1.53
CA TYR A 139 7.74 -6.05 -2.16
C TYR A 139 8.78 -6.96 -1.50
N GLN A 140 9.95 -6.43 -1.14
CA GLN A 140 10.99 -7.18 -0.44
C GLN A 140 10.49 -7.69 0.92
N HIS A 141 10.04 -6.79 1.80
CA HIS A 141 9.68 -7.11 3.18
C HIS A 141 8.36 -7.89 3.31
N PHE A 142 7.33 -7.49 2.56
CA PHE A 142 5.99 -8.08 2.72
C PHE A 142 5.76 -9.30 1.83
N LEU A 143 6.47 -9.41 0.70
CA LEU A 143 6.30 -10.52 -0.23
C LEU A 143 7.47 -11.50 -0.17
N VAL A 144 8.67 -11.08 -0.56
CA VAL A 144 9.83 -11.97 -0.76
C VAL A 144 10.37 -12.55 0.54
N GLU A 145 10.45 -11.76 1.61
CA GLU A 145 10.97 -12.23 2.91
C GLU A 145 9.97 -13.11 3.66
N ARG A 146 8.68 -12.88 3.44
CA ARG A 146 7.60 -13.62 4.11
C ARG A 146 7.23 -14.91 3.39
N HIS A 147 7.44 -15.00 2.08
CA HIS A 147 6.95 -16.12 1.28
C HIS A 147 8.03 -16.75 0.42
N SER A 148 7.94 -18.07 0.25
CA SER A 148 8.75 -18.82 -0.71
C SER A 148 8.16 -18.72 -2.12
N GLY A 149 9.02 -18.81 -3.14
CA GLY A 149 8.59 -18.81 -4.55
C GLY A 149 8.41 -17.44 -5.19
N LEU A 150 8.70 -16.35 -4.44
CA LEU A 150 8.62 -14.97 -4.93
C LEU A 150 9.99 -14.36 -5.28
N ASP A 151 11.05 -15.18 -5.35
CA ASP A 151 12.37 -14.71 -5.75
C ASP A 151 12.40 -14.15 -7.19
N LEU A 152 11.39 -14.46 -8.00
CA LEU A 152 11.16 -13.84 -9.31
C LEU A 152 11.03 -12.30 -9.24
N LEU A 153 10.64 -11.74 -8.09
CA LEU A 153 10.50 -10.30 -7.92
C LEU A 153 11.86 -9.62 -7.71
N ARG A 154 12.92 -10.36 -7.37
CA ARG A 154 14.23 -9.78 -7.03
C ARG A 154 14.79 -8.87 -8.11
N PRO A 155 14.80 -9.24 -9.41
CA PRO A 155 15.33 -8.35 -10.45
C PRO A 155 14.56 -7.04 -10.59
N LEU A 156 13.24 -7.05 -10.27
CA LEU A 156 12.44 -5.82 -10.26
C LEU A 156 12.73 -4.99 -9.00
N ILE A 157 12.80 -5.62 -7.84
CA ILE A 157 13.10 -4.97 -6.56
C ILE A 157 14.47 -4.28 -6.64
N GLU A 158 15.51 -5.00 -7.06
CA GLU A 158 16.87 -4.46 -7.20
C GLU A 158 16.93 -3.28 -8.18
N TYR A 159 16.11 -3.31 -9.23
CA TYR A 159 15.98 -2.20 -10.18
C TYR A 159 15.31 -0.97 -9.54
N MET A 160 14.33 -1.17 -8.65
CA MET A 160 13.58 -0.10 -7.98
C MET A 160 14.31 0.52 -6.77
N THR A 161 15.21 -0.23 -6.13
CA THR A 161 15.80 0.15 -4.83
C THR A 161 17.28 0.59 -4.81
N PRO A 162 17.90 1.14 -5.88
CA PRO A 162 19.20 1.81 -5.75
C PRO A 162 19.21 2.84 -4.61
N LEU A 163 20.30 2.87 -3.82
CA LEU A 163 20.44 3.80 -2.69
C LEU A 163 20.40 5.26 -3.15
N LYS A 164 20.98 5.57 -4.31
CA LYS A 164 20.97 6.90 -4.89
C LYS A 164 19.64 7.15 -5.61
N PRO A 165 18.83 8.16 -5.21
CA PRO A 165 17.52 8.42 -5.81
C PRO A 165 17.55 8.60 -7.33
N SER A 166 18.58 9.26 -7.87
CA SER A 166 18.72 9.50 -9.30
C SER A 166 18.93 8.24 -10.14
N GLU A 167 19.35 7.13 -9.54
CA GLU A 167 19.58 5.86 -10.24
C GLU A 167 18.32 4.98 -10.28
N ARG A 168 17.29 5.35 -9.52
CA ARG A 168 16.03 4.62 -9.48
C ARG A 168 15.22 4.90 -10.75
N PRO A 169 14.43 3.95 -11.25
CA PRO A 169 13.55 4.17 -12.40
C PRO A 169 12.37 5.07 -12.04
N SER A 170 11.64 5.53 -13.05
CA SER A 170 10.27 6.01 -12.90
C SER A 170 9.31 4.82 -12.67
N ALA A 171 8.11 5.10 -12.16
CA ALA A 171 7.06 4.08 -12.05
C ALA A 171 6.70 3.44 -13.41
N ALA A 172 6.74 4.22 -14.49
CA ALA A 172 6.51 3.72 -15.85
C ALA A 172 7.61 2.75 -16.30
N GLU A 173 8.88 3.07 -16.06
CA GLU A 173 10.01 2.17 -16.37
C GLU A 173 9.98 0.90 -15.52
N ALA A 174 9.62 1.01 -14.22
CA ALA A 174 9.43 -0.16 -13.36
C ALA A 174 8.30 -1.08 -13.89
N LEU A 175 7.19 -0.50 -14.35
CA LEU A 175 6.11 -1.27 -14.99
C LEU A 175 6.57 -1.94 -16.29
N GLN A 176 7.35 -1.24 -17.12
CA GLN A 176 7.92 -1.85 -18.34
C GLN A 176 8.86 -3.02 -17.99
N ARG A 177 9.66 -2.88 -16.94
CA ARG A 177 10.53 -3.95 -16.45
C ARG A 177 9.70 -5.16 -15.99
N TRP A 178 8.63 -4.93 -15.23
CA TRP A 178 7.69 -5.98 -14.84
C TRP A 178 7.07 -6.70 -16.05
N ASN A 179 6.61 -5.94 -17.05
CA ASN A 179 6.04 -6.50 -18.28
C ASN A 179 7.03 -7.32 -19.12
N THR A 180 8.34 -7.15 -18.87
CA THR A 180 9.37 -8.00 -19.48
C THR A 180 9.57 -9.31 -18.70
N ILE A 181 9.42 -9.27 -17.37
CA ILE A 181 9.60 -10.44 -16.48
C ILE A 181 8.40 -11.38 -16.55
N VAL A 182 7.16 -10.85 -16.54
CA VAL A 182 5.94 -11.67 -16.46
C VAL A 182 5.80 -12.72 -17.56
N PRO A 183 6.07 -12.42 -18.85
CA PRO A 183 5.93 -13.42 -19.92
C PRO A 183 6.90 -14.60 -19.80
N GLU A 184 8.01 -14.44 -19.08
CA GLU A 184 8.97 -15.53 -18.81
C GLU A 184 8.46 -16.51 -17.74
N LEU A 185 7.38 -16.15 -17.01
CA LEU A 185 6.82 -16.96 -15.94
C LEU A 185 5.84 -17.99 -16.50
N SER A 186 6.07 -19.26 -16.18
CA SER A 186 5.13 -20.32 -16.54
C SER A 186 3.81 -20.16 -15.79
N PHE A 187 2.71 -20.66 -16.38
CA PHE A 187 1.42 -20.78 -15.69
C PHE A 187 1.57 -21.50 -14.33
N PHE A 188 2.40 -22.54 -14.28
CA PHE A 188 2.67 -23.26 -13.03
C PHE A 188 3.26 -22.33 -11.97
N THR A 189 4.23 -21.50 -12.32
CA THR A 189 4.82 -20.49 -11.44
C THR A 189 3.77 -19.49 -10.93
N LEU A 190 2.92 -18.97 -11.82
CA LEU A 190 1.89 -17.99 -11.47
C LEU A 190 0.74 -18.59 -10.63
N SER A 191 0.48 -19.89 -10.79
CA SER A 191 -0.56 -20.63 -10.07
C SER A 191 -0.10 -21.17 -8.70
N GLN A 192 1.20 -21.05 -8.38
CA GLN A 192 1.73 -21.55 -7.12
C GLN A 192 1.15 -20.80 -5.92
N ARG A 193 0.72 -21.57 -4.92
CA ARG A 193 0.32 -21.01 -3.63
C ARG A 193 1.54 -20.41 -2.94
N LEU A 194 1.34 -19.26 -2.30
CA LEU A 194 2.36 -18.66 -1.45
C LEU A 194 2.45 -19.45 -0.16
N TYR A 195 3.65 -19.93 0.15
CA TYR A 195 3.94 -20.59 1.42
C TYR A 195 4.74 -19.65 2.31
N PRO A 196 4.35 -19.47 3.59
CA PRO A 196 5.13 -18.66 4.51
C PRO A 196 6.51 -19.29 4.72
N LYS A 197 7.55 -18.47 4.66
CA LYS A 197 8.89 -18.89 5.09
C LYS A 197 8.84 -19.14 6.59
N ARG A 198 9.34 -20.30 7.04
CA ARG A 198 9.50 -20.56 8.48
C ARG A 198 10.34 -19.42 9.05
N ARG A 199 9.79 -18.64 9.98
CA ARG A 199 10.58 -17.66 10.74
C ARG A 199 11.75 -18.43 11.36
N ILE A 200 12.98 -18.18 10.91
CA ILE A 200 14.15 -18.56 11.69
C ILE A 200 14.03 -17.72 12.95
N GLY A 201 13.75 -18.38 14.07
CA GLY A 201 13.52 -17.71 15.34
C GLY A 201 14.78 -16.98 15.78
N PHE A 202 14.91 -15.70 15.44
CA PHE A 202 15.68 -14.79 16.26
C PHE A 202 14.89 -14.63 17.56
N LYS A 203 15.33 -15.35 18.60
CA LYS A 203 14.99 -14.95 19.97
C LYS A 203 15.48 -13.52 20.11
N ALA A 204 14.56 -12.57 20.16
CA ALA A 204 14.85 -11.26 20.70
C ALA A 204 15.33 -11.50 22.14
N ILE A 205 16.61 -11.27 22.40
CA ILE A 205 17.10 -11.13 23.76
C ILE A 205 16.60 -9.75 24.19
N SER A 206 15.43 -9.72 24.84
CA SER A 206 14.97 -8.53 25.51
C SER A 206 15.92 -8.23 26.67
N ASN A 207 16.66 -7.14 26.58
CA ASN A 207 17.15 -6.49 27.78
C ASN A 207 15.97 -5.79 28.48
N ALA A 208 16.06 -5.66 29.81
CA ALA A 208 14.96 -5.28 30.69
C ALA A 208 14.43 -3.83 30.53
N GLN A 209 14.76 -3.13 29.43
CA GLN A 209 14.35 -1.75 29.18
C GLN A 209 13.52 -1.53 27.90
N GLY A 210 13.09 -2.57 27.19
CA GLY A 210 11.91 -2.48 26.31
C GLY A 210 11.95 -1.41 25.20
N ARG A 211 13.12 -1.10 24.63
CA ARG A 211 13.22 -0.35 23.37
C ARG A 211 13.70 -1.28 22.26
N LEU A 212 12.87 -1.44 21.23
CA LEU A 212 13.26 -2.00 19.94
C LEU A 212 14.07 -0.92 19.21
N LEU A 213 15.24 -1.29 18.71
CA LEU A 213 16.00 -0.49 17.73
C LEU A 213 15.31 -0.58 16.36
#